data_AF-A0A9E4Y8H5-F1
#
_entry.id   AF-A0A9E4Y8H5-F1
#
_cell.length_a   1.000
_cell.length_b   1.000
_cell.length_c   1.000
_cell.angle_alpha   90.00
_cell.angle_beta   90.00
_cell.angle_gamma   90.00
#
_symmetry.space_group_name_H-M   'P 1'
#
loop_
_entity.id
_entity.type
_entity.pdbx_description
1 polymer ?
#
loop_
_entity_poly.entity_id
_entity_poly.type
_entity_poly.pdbx_seq_one_letter_code
_entity_poly.pdbx_strand_id
1 'polypeptide(L)'
;EPDNVDGYSNETGFSLSQSDQLRFNTEIAQAAHELGLAVGLKNAFNLISTLSHVFDFAVTEQCHEYDECELTNPFTKGGKPVFNAEYPVDRAVGSTLRDEYCAEADRLGIHTLILPLELDGSWRISCG
;
A
#
# COMPACT_ATOMS: atom_id res chain seq x y z
N GLU A 1 6.56 -0.85 8.30
CA GLU A 1 5.15 -0.73 7.90
C GLU A 1 4.39 -1.81 8.69
N PRO A 2 3.35 -1.46 9.45
CA PRO A 2 2.55 -2.40 10.21
C PRO A 2 1.38 -2.93 9.37
N ASP A 3 1.37 -4.24 9.17
CA ASP A 3 0.42 -4.93 8.30
C ASP A 3 -0.94 -5.20 9.00
N ASN A 4 -1.98 -5.52 8.20
CA ASN A 4 -3.34 -5.83 8.66
C ASN A 4 -4.00 -4.68 9.46
N VAL A 5 -3.81 -3.45 8.99
CA VAL A 5 -4.36 -2.21 9.57
C VAL A 5 -5.73 -1.81 8.98
N ASP A 6 -6.49 -2.81 8.54
CA ASP A 6 -7.81 -2.72 7.91
C ASP A 6 -8.77 -3.83 8.41
N GLY A 7 -8.54 -4.34 9.62
CA GLY A 7 -9.35 -5.43 10.21
C GLY A 7 -10.85 -5.11 10.33
N TYR A 8 -11.25 -3.83 10.42
CA TYR A 8 -12.66 -3.44 10.48
C TYR A 8 -13.46 -3.79 9.21
N SER A 9 -12.79 -3.96 8.06
CA SER A 9 -13.43 -4.37 6.81
C SER A 9 -13.35 -5.88 6.56
N ASN A 10 -12.88 -6.66 7.53
CA ASN A 10 -12.61 -8.09 7.40
C ASN A 10 -13.34 -8.91 8.49
N GLU A 11 -13.57 -10.20 8.22
CA GLU A 11 -14.11 -11.14 9.19
C GLU A 11 -13.01 -11.60 10.17
N THR A 12 -12.75 -10.79 11.20
CA THR A 12 -11.70 -11.07 12.18
C THR A 12 -12.14 -11.94 13.37
N GLY A 13 -13.45 -12.13 13.55
CA GLY A 13 -14.03 -12.69 14.78
C GLY A 13 -14.17 -11.70 15.94
N PHE A 14 -13.72 -10.44 15.76
CA PHE A 14 -13.91 -9.33 16.69
C PHE A 14 -14.85 -8.28 16.10
N SER A 15 -15.57 -7.56 16.97
CA SER A 15 -16.41 -6.43 16.54
C SER A 15 -15.55 -5.17 16.44
N LEU A 16 -14.79 -5.05 15.35
CA LEU A 16 -13.94 -3.89 15.07
C LEU A 16 -14.73 -2.85 14.26
N SER A 17 -14.84 -1.62 14.78
CA SER A 17 -15.44 -0.52 14.03
C SER A 17 -14.39 0.24 13.21
N GLN A 18 -14.84 1.02 12.22
CA GLN A 18 -13.97 1.94 11.49
C GLN A 18 -13.29 2.94 12.44
N SER A 19 -13.97 3.40 13.49
CA SER A 19 -13.39 4.30 14.50
C SER A 19 -12.30 3.63 15.35
N ASP A 20 -12.41 2.33 15.60
CA ASP A 20 -11.35 1.59 16.29
C ASP A 20 -10.11 1.49 15.41
N GLN A 21 -10.29 1.25 14.11
CA GLN A 21 -9.19 1.21 13.15
C GLN A 21 -8.50 2.57 13.01
N LEU A 22 -9.27 3.66 12.89
CA LEU A 22 -8.71 5.01 12.82
C LEU A 22 -7.90 5.35 14.07
N ARG A 23 -8.40 5.01 15.27
CA ARG A 23 -7.68 5.21 16.52
C ARG A 23 -6.38 4.41 16.55
N PHE A 24 -6.45 3.11 16.27
CA PHE A 24 -5.28 2.22 16.27
C PHE A 24 -4.20 2.67 15.27
N ASN A 25 -4.59 2.99 14.03
CA ASN A 25 -3.65 3.41 13.00
C ASN A 25 -2.97 4.74 13.35
N THR A 26 -3.72 5.69 13.96
CA THR A 26 -3.17 6.97 14.42
C THR A 26 -2.18 6.77 15.57
N GLU A 27 -2.52 5.93 16.55
CA GLU A 27 -1.64 5.61 17.69
C GLU A 27 -0.34 4.93 17.25
N ILE A 28 -0.42 4.02 16.27
CA ILE A 28 0.76 3.40 15.65
C ILE A 28 1.67 4.44 15.00
N ALA A 29 1.09 5.36 14.22
CA ALA A 29 1.87 6.38 13.53
C ALA A 29 2.56 7.31 14.54
N GLN A 30 1.82 7.75 15.56
CA GLN A 30 2.36 8.55 16.64
C GLN A 30 3.51 7.84 17.38
N ALA A 31 3.33 6.57 17.75
CA ALA A 31 4.36 5.79 18.44
C ALA A 31 5.64 5.65 17.60
N ALA A 32 5.52 5.46 16.28
CA ALA A 32 6.66 5.43 15.39
C ALA A 32 7.38 6.79 15.35
N HIS A 33 6.64 7.89 15.24
CA HIS A 33 7.20 9.25 15.22
C HIS A 33 7.88 9.64 16.54
N GLU A 34 7.33 9.23 17.68
CA GLU A 34 7.96 9.43 19.00
C GLU A 34 9.32 8.72 19.13
N LEU A 35 9.51 7.64 18.37
CA LEU A 35 10.77 6.90 18.25
C LEU A 35 11.68 7.42 17.13
N GLY A 36 11.28 8.46 16.40
CA GLY A 36 12.01 9.00 15.25
C GLY A 36 12.01 8.08 14.02
N LEU A 37 11.03 7.18 13.91
CA LEU A 37 10.87 6.26 12.80
C LEU A 37 9.84 6.79 11.81
N ALA A 38 10.08 6.55 10.52
CA ALA A 38 9.05 6.72 9.50
C ALA A 38 8.08 5.52 9.52
N VAL A 39 6.82 5.77 9.16
CA VAL A 39 5.75 4.76 9.19
C VAL A 39 4.89 4.82 7.92
N GLY A 40 4.61 3.64 7.37
CA GLY A 40 3.78 3.47 6.17
C GLY A 40 2.39 2.97 6.51
N LEU A 41 1.37 3.46 5.79
CA LEU A 41 0.01 2.89 5.83
C LEU A 41 -0.08 1.74 4.84
N LYS A 42 -0.50 0.56 5.29
CA LYS A 42 -0.65 -0.63 4.45
C LYS A 42 -2.08 -0.82 3.97
N ASN A 43 -2.25 -0.91 2.66
CA ASN A 43 -3.54 -1.09 2.00
C ASN A 43 -4.56 -0.05 2.50
N ALA A 44 -5.54 -0.47 3.31
CA ALA A 44 -6.50 0.39 4.00
C ALA A 44 -7.06 1.51 3.11
N PHE A 45 -7.33 1.21 1.83
CA PHE A 45 -7.62 2.20 0.78
C PHE A 45 -8.77 3.15 1.17
N ASN A 46 -9.81 2.59 1.80
CA ASN A 46 -10.98 3.33 2.30
C ASN A 46 -10.65 4.36 3.40
N LEU A 47 -9.49 4.26 4.03
CA LEU A 47 -9.03 5.17 5.09
C LEU A 47 -7.95 6.14 4.62
N ILE A 48 -7.39 5.99 3.41
CA ILE A 48 -6.27 6.81 2.91
C ILE A 48 -6.60 8.31 2.95
N SER A 49 -7.81 8.70 2.51
CA SER A 49 -8.22 10.11 2.52
C SER A 49 -8.21 10.72 3.93
N THR A 50 -8.40 9.90 4.96
CA THR A 50 -8.38 10.32 6.37
C THR A 50 -6.99 10.19 6.98
N LEU A 51 -6.23 9.14 6.69
CA LEU A 51 -4.97 8.81 7.39
C LEU A 51 -3.70 9.28 6.65
N SER A 52 -3.77 9.64 5.37
CA SER A 52 -2.57 10.05 4.60
C SER A 52 -1.77 11.18 5.23
N HIS A 53 -2.39 12.05 6.03
CA HIS A 53 -1.68 13.13 6.71
C HIS A 53 -0.85 12.66 7.92
N VAL A 54 -1.20 11.53 8.56
CA VAL A 54 -0.49 11.01 9.74
C VAL A 54 0.61 9.99 9.41
N PHE A 55 0.60 9.38 8.22
CA PHE A 55 1.64 8.45 7.76
C PHE A 55 2.67 9.13 6.85
N ASP A 56 3.87 8.58 6.75
CA ASP A 56 4.97 9.14 5.93
C ASP A 56 4.96 8.63 4.49
N PHE A 57 4.40 7.44 4.27
CA PHE A 57 4.29 6.78 2.97
C PHE A 57 3.14 5.77 2.97
N ALA A 58 2.85 5.18 1.82
CA ALA A 58 1.95 4.04 1.70
C ALA A 58 2.68 2.80 1.18
N VAL A 59 2.24 1.63 1.63
CA VAL A 59 2.55 0.35 1.01
C VAL A 59 1.24 -0.27 0.57
N THR A 60 1.13 -0.67 -0.69
CA THR A 60 -0.10 -1.25 -1.24
C THR A 60 0.18 -2.56 -1.92
N GLU A 61 -0.82 -3.42 -1.98
CA GLU A 61 -0.78 -4.68 -2.70
C GLU A 61 -1.89 -4.69 -3.74
N GLN A 62 -1.52 -5.06 -4.96
CA GLN A 62 -2.43 -5.35 -6.06
C GLN A 62 -3.32 -4.18 -6.47
N CYS A 63 -2.86 -2.94 -6.28
CA CYS A 63 -3.67 -1.79 -6.67
C CYS A 63 -3.92 -1.72 -8.18
N HIS A 64 -3.03 -2.28 -9.01
CA HIS A 64 -3.25 -2.35 -10.47
C HIS A 64 -4.26 -3.44 -10.79
N GLU A 65 -4.13 -4.64 -10.22
CA GLU A 65 -5.07 -5.76 -10.40
C GLU A 65 -6.52 -5.38 -10.02
N TYR A 66 -6.69 -4.52 -9.02
CA TYR A 66 -8.01 -4.11 -8.52
C TYR A 66 -8.46 -2.70 -8.95
N ASP A 67 -7.72 -2.00 -9.82
CA ASP A 67 -8.00 -0.62 -10.25
C ASP A 67 -8.09 0.40 -9.08
N GLU A 68 -7.29 0.21 -8.03
CA GLU A 68 -7.31 1.00 -6.79
C GLU A 68 -6.15 2.00 -6.66
N CYS A 69 -5.17 2.00 -7.58
CA CYS A 69 -3.96 2.81 -7.42
C CYS A 69 -4.25 4.31 -7.27
N GLU A 70 -5.27 4.85 -7.94
CA GLU A 70 -5.64 6.27 -7.82
C GLU A 70 -6.09 6.66 -6.41
N LEU A 71 -6.54 5.70 -5.58
CA LEU A 71 -6.94 5.96 -4.19
C LEU A 71 -5.74 6.38 -3.33
N THR A 72 -4.50 6.11 -3.78
CA THR A 72 -3.26 6.53 -3.11
C THR A 72 -2.86 7.98 -3.40
N ASN A 73 -3.55 8.67 -4.31
CA ASN A 73 -3.29 10.07 -4.68
C ASN A 73 -3.10 11.05 -3.50
N PRO A 74 -3.79 10.91 -2.35
CA PRO A 74 -3.53 11.76 -1.19
C PRO A 74 -2.07 11.71 -0.69
N PHE A 75 -1.37 10.56 -0.85
CA PHE A 75 0.06 10.46 -0.55
C PHE A 75 0.91 11.16 -1.60
N THR A 76 0.76 10.83 -2.88
CA THR A 76 1.61 11.37 -3.95
C THR A 76 1.44 12.89 -4.11
N LYS A 77 0.20 13.40 -4.03
CA LYS A 77 -0.07 14.85 -4.01
C LYS A 77 0.48 15.55 -2.76
N GLY A 78 0.65 14.81 -1.66
CA GLY A 78 1.32 15.26 -0.44
C GLY A 78 2.85 15.19 -0.50
N GLY A 79 3.43 14.77 -1.63
CA GLY A 79 4.88 14.56 -1.77
C GLY A 79 5.38 13.34 -0.99
N LYS A 80 4.49 12.41 -0.64
CA LYS A 80 4.80 11.19 0.12
C LYS A 80 4.87 9.99 -0.83
N PRO A 81 5.87 9.11 -0.71
CA PRO A 81 6.02 7.98 -1.61
C PRO A 81 4.93 6.93 -1.38
N VAL A 82 4.64 6.19 -2.45
CA VAL A 82 3.75 5.02 -2.44
C VAL A 82 4.52 3.86 -3.04
N PHE A 83 4.58 2.74 -2.32
CA PHE A 83 5.24 1.51 -2.75
C PHE A 83 4.18 0.43 -2.97
N ASN A 84 3.95 0.06 -4.22
CA ASN A 84 2.97 -0.96 -4.59
C ASN A 84 3.65 -2.30 -4.94
N ALA A 85 2.99 -3.41 -4.59
CA ALA A 85 3.42 -4.77 -4.91
C ALA A 85 2.35 -5.51 -5.73
N GLU A 86 2.73 -6.14 -6.84
CA GLU A 86 1.87 -6.92 -7.73
C GLU A 86 2.32 -8.37 -7.80
N TYR A 87 1.36 -9.30 -7.71
CA TYR A 87 1.63 -10.74 -7.52
C TYR A 87 1.02 -11.62 -8.64
N PRO A 88 1.53 -11.53 -9.87
CA PRO A 88 1.08 -12.42 -10.93
C PRO A 88 1.50 -13.87 -10.63
N VAL A 89 0.75 -14.84 -11.18
CA VAL A 89 0.95 -16.28 -10.93
C VAL A 89 2.36 -16.79 -11.24
N ASP A 90 3.07 -16.12 -12.16
CA ASP A 90 4.48 -16.34 -12.41
C ASP A 90 5.14 -15.12 -13.09
N ARG A 91 6.46 -15.23 -13.32
CA ARG A 91 7.26 -14.20 -13.99
C ARG A 91 6.84 -13.94 -15.44
N ALA A 92 6.38 -14.94 -16.17
CA ALA A 92 6.00 -14.78 -17.57
C ALA A 92 4.76 -13.88 -17.64
N VAL A 93 3.76 -14.13 -16.79
CA VAL A 93 2.58 -13.27 -16.65
C VAL A 93 3.00 -11.86 -16.19
N GLY A 94 3.84 -11.74 -15.16
CA GLY A 94 4.34 -10.43 -14.73
C GLY A 94 5.08 -9.66 -15.83
N SER A 95 5.82 -10.35 -16.69
CA SER A 95 6.50 -9.71 -17.83
C SER A 95 5.51 -9.22 -18.89
N THR A 96 4.35 -9.86 -19.04
CA THR A 96 3.28 -9.38 -19.94
C THR A 96 2.55 -8.16 -19.42
N LEU A 97 2.41 -8.02 -18.09
CA LEU A 97 1.74 -6.89 -17.43
C LEU A 97 2.66 -5.67 -17.23
N ARG A 98 3.99 -5.87 -17.29
CA ARG A 98 4.99 -4.86 -16.96
C ARG A 98 4.72 -3.50 -17.61
N ASP A 99 4.53 -3.46 -18.92
CA ASP A 99 4.48 -2.19 -19.64
C ASP A 99 3.25 -1.36 -19.25
N GLU A 100 2.13 -2.01 -18.98
CA GLU A 100 0.90 -1.39 -18.49
C GLU A 100 1.08 -0.85 -17.07
N TYR A 101 1.53 -1.70 -16.14
CA TYR A 101 1.72 -1.30 -14.74
C TYR A 101 2.80 -0.23 -14.58
N CYS A 102 3.86 -0.28 -15.39
CA CYS A 102 4.89 0.76 -15.37
C CYS A 102 4.38 2.10 -15.90
N ALA A 103 3.60 2.10 -16.98
CA ALA A 103 3.03 3.34 -17.51
C ALA A 103 2.09 4.01 -16.50
N GLU A 104 1.28 3.22 -15.81
CA GLU A 104 0.37 3.71 -14.77
C GLU A 104 1.13 4.17 -13.52
N ALA A 105 2.16 3.42 -13.10
CA ALA A 105 3.02 3.81 -11.98
C ALA A 105 3.70 5.16 -12.22
N ASP A 106 4.27 5.37 -13.40
CA ASP A 106 4.89 6.64 -13.81
C ASP A 106 3.86 7.78 -13.84
N ARG A 107 2.64 7.51 -14.33
CA ARG A 107 1.55 8.49 -14.39
C ARG A 107 1.13 8.97 -13.00
N LEU A 108 1.03 8.04 -12.05
CA LEU A 108 0.59 8.32 -10.68
C LEU A 108 1.73 8.77 -9.76
N GLY A 109 2.99 8.59 -10.15
CA GLY A 109 4.15 8.87 -9.32
C GLY A 109 4.30 7.89 -8.16
N ILE A 110 4.00 6.61 -8.41
CA ILE A 110 4.15 5.52 -7.43
C ILE A 110 5.25 4.56 -7.87
N HIS A 111 5.85 3.84 -6.92
CA HIS A 111 6.85 2.82 -7.22
C HIS A 111 6.23 1.43 -7.14
N THR A 112 6.21 0.69 -8.25
CA THR A 112 5.60 -0.66 -8.29
C THR A 112 6.67 -1.73 -8.43
N LEU A 113 6.58 -2.77 -7.59
CA LEU A 113 7.28 -4.03 -7.77
C LEU A 113 6.30 -5.10 -8.24
N ILE A 114 6.68 -5.84 -9.29
CA ILE A 114 5.99 -7.07 -9.72
C ILE A 114 6.87 -8.23 -9.29
N LEU A 115 6.36 -9.12 -8.43
CA LEU A 115 7.13 -10.16 -7.75
C LEU A 115 6.23 -11.35 -7.31
N PRO A 116 6.80 -12.48 -6.87
CA PRO A 116 5.98 -13.56 -6.29
C PRO A 116 5.29 -13.16 -4.99
N LEU A 117 4.11 -13.72 -4.75
CA LEU A 117 3.35 -13.58 -3.50
C LEU A 117 4.16 -14.01 -2.26
N GLU A 118 5.09 -14.95 -2.44
CA GLU A 118 5.92 -15.48 -1.36
C GLU A 118 6.97 -14.49 -0.85
N LEU A 119 7.15 -13.35 -1.53
CA LEU A 119 8.10 -12.29 -1.17
C LEU A 119 9.55 -12.80 -0.98
N ASP A 120 9.91 -13.87 -1.70
CA ASP A 120 11.16 -14.60 -1.52
C ASP A 120 12.35 -14.02 -2.32
N GLY A 121 12.09 -13.04 -3.17
CA GLY A 121 13.09 -12.41 -4.02
C GLY A 121 13.59 -13.30 -5.16
N SER A 122 12.91 -14.40 -5.49
CA SER A 122 13.27 -15.30 -6.60
C SER A 122 13.28 -14.57 -7.94
N TRP A 123 12.41 -13.57 -8.12
CA TRP A 123 12.48 -12.57 -9.16
C TRP A 123 11.75 -11.30 -8.75
N ARG A 124 12.06 -10.18 -9.43
CA ARG A 124 11.30 -8.92 -9.34
C ARG A 124 11.46 -8.10 -10.60
N ILE A 125 10.43 -7.32 -10.93
CA ILE A 125 10.44 -6.28 -11.96
C ILE A 125 10.08 -4.97 -11.25
N SER A 126 10.78 -3.88 -11.56
CA SER A 126 10.60 -2.57 -10.92
C SER A 126 10.10 -1.55 -11.93
N CYS A 127 9.12 -0.75 -11.52
CA CYS A 127 8.55 0.39 -12.24
C CYS A 127 8.57 1.64 -11.35
N GLY A 128 8.75 2.83 -11.94
CA GLY A 128 8.78 4.11 -11.22
C GLY A 128 10.12 4.46 -10.58
#